data_AF-A0A645HQH5-F1
#
_entry.id   AF-A0A645HQH5-F1
#
_cell.length_a   1.000
_cell.length_b   1.000
_cell.length_c   1.000
_cell.angle_alpha   90.00
_cell.angle_beta   90.00
_cell.angle_gamma   90.00
#
_symmetry.space_group_name_H-M   'P 1'
#
loop_
_entity.id
_entity.type
_entity.pdbx_description
1 polymer ?
#
loop_
_entity_poly.entity_id
_entity_poly.type
_entity_poly.pdbx_seq_one_letter_code
_entity_poly.pdbx_strand_id
1 'polypeptide(L)'
;MKVQDFSFDIDPELLPAYADKEEMPREIVKTKKFNVEVMTPIEATMQMDLLGHSFFIFKNDQSGGINVVYRREEGGYGLLEPK
;
A
#
# COMPACT_ATOMS: atom_id res chain seq x y z
N MET A 1 16.86 56.27 -8.47
CA MET A 1 15.39 56.23 -8.36
C MET A 1 14.99 54.81 -8.00
N LYS A 2 14.01 54.68 -7.12
CA LYS A 2 13.67 53.51 -6.29
C LYS A 2 13.55 52.19 -7.06
N VAL A 3 14.07 51.13 -6.43
CA VAL A 3 13.69 49.73 -6.66
C VAL A 3 12.16 49.62 -6.56
N GLN A 4 11.52 49.07 -7.59
CA GLN A 4 10.14 48.63 -7.49
C GLN A 4 10.19 47.24 -6.88
N ASP A 5 9.94 47.16 -5.58
CA ASP A 5 9.48 45.94 -4.93
C ASP A 5 8.23 45.46 -5.69
N PHE A 6 8.39 44.40 -6.49
CA PHE A 6 7.26 43.59 -6.93
C PHE A 6 6.73 42.85 -5.70
N SER A 7 6.02 43.58 -4.84
CA SER A 7 5.14 42.99 -3.84
C SER A 7 4.00 42.36 -4.62
N PHE A 8 4.15 41.08 -4.94
CA PHE A 8 3.03 40.25 -5.33
C PHE A 8 2.19 40.10 -4.06
N ASP A 9 1.17 40.96 -3.92
CA ASP A 9 0.12 40.83 -2.91
C ASP A 9 -0.66 39.55 -3.24
N ILE A 10 -0.07 38.40 -2.90
CA ILE A 10 -0.71 37.11 -2.99
C ILE A 10 -1.72 37.08 -1.85
N ASP A 11 -3.00 37.21 -2.19
CA ASP A 11 -4.10 37.06 -1.24
C ASP A 11 -3.88 35.77 -0.42
N PRO A 12 -3.75 35.86 0.92
CA PRO A 12 -3.54 34.70 1.78
C PRO A 12 -4.68 33.67 1.67
N GLU A 13 -5.86 34.10 1.22
CA GLU A 13 -7.02 33.24 0.97
C GLU A 13 -6.87 32.35 -0.28
N LEU A 14 -5.90 32.65 -1.16
CA LEU A 14 -5.65 31.91 -2.39
C LEU A 14 -4.54 30.85 -2.22
N LEU A 15 -3.94 30.75 -1.04
CA LEU A 15 -3.16 29.57 -0.67
C LEU A 15 -4.16 28.43 -0.43
N PRO A 16 -4.18 27.37 -1.27
CA PRO A 16 -4.91 26.18 -0.89
C PRO A 16 -4.39 25.79 0.49
N ALA A 17 -5.28 25.58 1.45
CA ALA A 17 -4.91 24.99 2.73
C ALA A 17 -4.17 23.69 2.39
N TYR A 18 -2.84 23.74 2.41
CA TYR A 18 -2.01 22.57 2.39
C TYR A 18 -2.34 21.92 3.72
N ALA A 19 -3.38 21.08 3.69
CA ALA A 19 -3.74 20.25 4.81
C ALA A 19 -2.44 19.53 5.17
N ASP A 20 -1.90 19.88 6.34
CA ASP A 20 -0.95 19.05 7.04
C ASP A 20 -1.61 17.67 7.05
N LYS A 21 -1.14 16.77 6.18
CA LYS A 21 -1.47 15.36 6.31
C LYS A 21 -0.81 14.98 7.62
N GLU A 22 -1.58 15.07 8.71
CA GLU A 22 -1.17 14.60 10.03
C GLU A 22 -0.41 13.30 9.83
N GLU A 23 0.88 13.30 10.17
CA GLU A 23 1.72 12.13 10.00
C GLU A 23 1.09 11.01 10.83
N MET A 24 0.41 10.06 10.17
CA MET A 24 -0.20 8.94 10.85
C MET A 24 0.90 8.25 11.69
N PRO A 25 0.65 8.02 12.99
CA PRO A 25 1.65 7.39 13.84
C PRO A 25 2.04 6.04 13.24
N ARG A 26 3.35 5.74 13.20
CA ARG A 26 3.89 4.45 12.71
C ARG A 26 3.65 3.32 13.72
N GLU A 27 2.43 3.24 14.22
CA GLU A 27 2.00 2.24 15.19
C GLU A 27 1.29 1.09 14.48
N ILE A 28 1.55 -0.14 14.92
CA ILE A 28 0.86 -1.31 14.40
C ILE A 28 -0.56 -1.32 14.96
N VAL A 29 -1.52 -0.79 14.18
CA VAL A 29 -2.92 -0.65 14.60
C VAL A 29 -3.65 -1.99 14.70
N LYS A 30 -3.22 -3.00 13.91
CA LYS A 30 -3.89 -4.31 13.86
C LYS A 30 -2.94 -5.41 13.47
N THR A 31 -2.95 -6.51 14.24
CA THR A 31 -2.25 -7.74 13.93
C THR A 31 -3.26 -8.80 13.50
N LYS A 32 -3.16 -9.29 12.27
CA LYS A 32 -3.89 -10.48 11.82
C LYS A 32 -2.95 -11.70 11.88
N LYS A 33 -3.43 -12.77 12.50
CA LYS A 33 -2.75 -14.07 12.50
C LYS A 33 -3.52 -15.01 11.58
N PHE A 34 -2.81 -15.70 10.71
CA PHE A 34 -3.38 -16.66 9.76
C PHE A 34 -2.63 -17.98 9.87
N ASN A 35 -3.35 -19.09 9.68
CA ASN A 35 -2.71 -20.37 9.44
C ASN A 35 -2.20 -20.38 8.00
N VAL A 36 -0.92 -20.69 7.85
CA VAL A 36 -0.30 -20.76 6.53
C VAL A 36 -0.50 -22.17 5.98
N GLU A 37 -1.35 -22.28 4.96
CA GLU A 37 -1.59 -23.52 4.23
C GLU A 37 -0.72 -23.60 2.97
N VAL A 38 -0.47 -24.84 2.53
CA VAL A 38 0.28 -25.11 1.29
C VAL A 38 -0.68 -25.07 0.12
N MET A 39 -0.40 -24.21 -0.87
CA MET A 39 -1.22 -24.07 -2.07
C MET A 39 -0.43 -23.45 -3.22
N THR A 40 -1.01 -23.48 -4.41
CA THR A 40 -0.45 -22.82 -5.59
C THR A 40 -0.68 -21.30 -5.56
N PRO A 41 0.11 -20.48 -6.29
CA PRO A 41 -0.12 -19.03 -6.40
C PRO A 41 -1.52 -18.66 -6.93
N ILE A 42 -2.08 -19.50 -7.80
CA ILE A 42 -3.42 -19.29 -8.37
C ILE A 42 -4.48 -19.49 -7.30
N GLU A 43 -4.40 -20.58 -6.54
CA GLU A 43 -5.33 -20.84 -5.42
C GLU A 43 -5.24 -19.76 -4.35
N ALA A 44 -4.03 -19.31 -4.01
CA ALA A 44 -3.83 -18.21 -3.08
C ALA A 44 -4.52 -16.91 -3.55
N THR A 45 -4.47 -16.65 -4.86
CA THR A 45 -5.15 -15.50 -5.47
C THR A 45 -6.67 -15.62 -5.36
N MET A 46 -7.22 -16.81 -5.62
CA MET A 46 -8.66 -17.05 -5.45
C MET A 46 -9.11 -16.87 -3.99
N GLN A 47 -8.35 -17.38 -3.03
CA GLN A 47 -8.64 -17.21 -1.60
C GLN A 47 -8.55 -15.74 -1.18
N MET A 48 -7.55 -15.02 -1.67
CA MET A 48 -7.41 -13.58 -1.44
C MET A 48 -8.66 -12.81 -1.88
N ASP A 49 -9.18 -13.12 -3.07
CA ASP A 49 -10.36 -12.47 -3.64
C ASP A 49 -11.65 -12.83 -2.89
N LEU A 50 -11.82 -14.10 -2.51
CA LEU A 50 -12.97 -14.54 -1.71
C LEU A 50 -13.04 -13.87 -0.33
N LEU A 51 -11.88 -13.62 0.28
CA LEU A 51 -11.77 -12.91 1.56
C LEU A 51 -11.82 -11.38 1.40
N GLY A 52 -11.79 -10.87 0.17
CA GLY A 52 -11.71 -9.43 -0.11
C GLY A 52 -10.45 -8.79 0.49
N HIS A 53 -9.34 -9.51 0.50
CA HIS A 53 -8.07 -9.01 1.03
C HIS A 53 -7.20 -8.45 -0.10
N SER A 54 -6.32 -7.49 0.22
CA SER A 54 -5.37 -6.91 -0.76
C SER A 54 -4.11 -7.75 -0.93
N PHE A 55 -3.80 -8.61 0.05
CA PHE A 55 -2.69 -9.53 0.03
C PHE A 55 -3.06 -10.84 0.74
N PHE A 56 -2.37 -11.93 0.39
CA PHE A 56 -2.55 -13.22 1.01
C PHE A 56 -1.21 -13.96 1.12
N ILE A 57 -0.92 -14.48 2.32
CA ILE A 57 0.32 -15.19 2.64
C ILE A 57 0.05 -16.69 2.61
N PHE A 58 0.89 -17.45 1.91
CA PHE A 58 0.74 -18.89 1.75
C PHE A 58 2.10 -19.58 1.68
N LYS A 59 2.11 -20.90 1.83
CA LYS A 59 3.31 -21.70 1.56
C LYS A 59 3.21 -22.26 0.15
N ASN A 60 4.18 -21.96 -0.70
CA ASN A 60 4.20 -22.41 -2.08
C ASN A 60 4.44 -23.92 -2.12
N ASP A 61 3.65 -24.63 -2.92
CA ASP A 61 3.69 -26.08 -3.07
C ASP A 61 4.95 -26.58 -3.81
N GLN A 62 5.48 -25.78 -4.74
CA GLN A 62 6.66 -26.10 -5.53
C GLN A 62 7.96 -25.73 -4.80
N SER A 63 8.06 -24.51 -4.27
CA SER A 63 9.29 -24.05 -3.62
C SER A 63 9.36 -24.43 -2.14
N GLY A 64 8.22 -24.75 -1.51
CA GLY A 64 8.11 -24.95 -0.07
C GLY A 64 8.34 -23.66 0.74
N GLY A 65 8.56 -22.52 0.09
CA GLY A 65 8.79 -21.22 0.71
C GLY A 65 7.49 -20.51 1.09
N ILE A 66 7.61 -19.48 1.93
CA ILE A 66 6.49 -18.59 2.24
C ILE A 66 6.41 -17.53 1.16
N ASN A 67 5.29 -17.45 0.45
CA ASN A 67 5.07 -16.47 -0.60
C ASN A 67 3.88 -15.57 -0.24
N VAL A 68 3.81 -14.40 -0.89
CA VAL A 68 2.69 -13.46 -0.73
C VAL A 68 2.16 -13.08 -2.10
N VAL A 69 0.88 -13.36 -2.37
CA VAL A 69 0.17 -12.75 -3.50
C VAL A 69 -0.44 -11.42 -3.07
N TYR A 70 -0.46 -10.44 -3.96
CA TYR A 70 -1.06 -9.13 -3.70
C TYR A 70 -1.65 -8.51 -4.96
N ARG A 71 -2.60 -7.59 -4.77
CA ARG A 71 -3.21 -6.82 -5.85
C ARG A 71 -2.34 -5.61 -6.18
N ARG A 72 -1.98 -5.43 -7.46
CA ARG A 72 -1.24 -4.24 -7.92
C ARG A 72 -2.18 -3.05 -8.10
N GLU A 73 -1.68 -1.84 -7.85
CA GLU A 73 -2.44 -0.60 -8.08
C GLU A 73 -2.75 -0.39 -9.56
N GLU A 74 -1.82 -0.76 -10.46
CA GLU A 74 -1.98 -0.69 -11.92
C GLU A 74 -2.86 -1.81 -12.50
N GLY A 75 -3.35 -2.73 -11.64
CA GLY A 75 -4.13 -3.90 -12.03
C GLY A 75 -3.33 -5.21 -12.10
N GLY A 76 -4.06 -6.32 -12.01
CA GLY A 76 -3.49 -7.66 -11.95
C GLY A 76 -2.95 -8.05 -10.56
N TYR A 77 -2.22 -9.17 -10.53
CA TYR A 77 -1.67 -9.77 -9.32
C TYR A 77 -0.14 -9.77 -9.36
N GLY A 78 0.47 -9.53 -8.21
CA GLY A 78 1.90 -9.69 -7.97
C GLY A 78 2.18 -10.84 -7.03
N LEU A 79 3.37 -11.41 -7.12
CA LEU A 79 3.88 -12.46 -6.23
C LEU A 79 5.19 -11.97 -5.60
N LEU A 80 5.27 -12.02 -4.28
CA LEU A 80 6.48 -11.77 -3.51
C LEU A 80 7.02 -13.10 -2.99
N GLU A 81 8.31 -13.33 -3.23
CA GLU A 81 9.04 -14.52 -2.79
C GLU A 81 10.28 -14.09 -1.99
N PRO A 82 10.47 -14.57 -0.75
CA PRO A 82 11.69 -14.37 0.00
C PRO A 82 12.83 -15.23 -0.60
N LYS A 83 14.04 -14.65 -0.64
CA LYS A 83 15.27 -15.35 -1.02
C LYS A 83 15.96 -15.98 0.18
#